data_AF-A0A2P2GSY2-F1
#
_entry.id   AF-A0A2P2GSY2-F1
#
_cell.length_a   1.000
_cell.length_b   1.000
_cell.length_c   1.000
_cell.angle_alpha   90.00
_cell.angle_beta   90.00
_cell.angle_gamma   90.00
#
_symmetry.space_group_name_H-M   'P 1'
#
loop_
_entity.id
_entity.type
_entity.pdbx_description
1 polymer ?
#
loop_
_entity_poly.entity_id
_entity_poly.type
_entity_poly.pdbx_seq_one_letter_code
_entity_poly.pdbx_strand_id
1 'polypeptide(L)'
;MLLAAWCAWSVLSAVVALKGLATGAWRRPRWWVHMTSALLFLAALAWLRGALAGGLDTEKLCRFSHHTVYDPAYRERHPQEPWRLFPLHNRCNASHDLVPAWVNPTVGILAVCTLAALCGTVWSLTVRRKRHDGTR
;
A
#
# COMPACT_ATOMS: atom_id res chain seq x y z
N MET A 1 -2.55 -10.56 -16.65
CA MET A 1 -1.15 -11.07 -16.74
C MET A 1 -0.16 -10.19 -15.97
N LEU A 2 -0.18 -8.86 -16.12
CA LEU A 2 0.73 -7.94 -15.40
C LEU A 2 0.64 -8.00 -13.87
N LEU A 3 -0.57 -8.07 -13.29
CA LEU A 3 -0.76 -8.18 -11.85
C LEU A 3 -0.22 -9.50 -11.28
N ALA A 4 -0.45 -10.63 -11.97
CA ALA A 4 0.07 -11.92 -11.55
C ALA A 4 1.61 -11.98 -11.61
N ALA A 5 2.19 -11.38 -12.66
CA ALA A 5 3.63 -11.24 -12.78
C ALA A 5 4.20 -10.34 -11.67
N TRP A 6 3.53 -9.25 -11.32
CA TRP A 6 3.93 -8.36 -10.22
C TRP A 6 3.75 -9.04 -8.85
N CYS A 7 2.69 -9.83 -8.64
CA CYS A 7 2.54 -10.68 -7.46
C CYS A 7 3.73 -11.63 -7.32
N ALA A 8 3.99 -12.43 -8.35
CA ALA A 8 5.07 -13.41 -8.35
C ALA A 8 6.43 -12.74 -8.12
N TRP A 9 6.68 -11.61 -8.79
CA TRP A 9 7.88 -10.80 -8.61
C TRP A 9 8.02 -10.25 -7.18
N SER A 10 6.92 -9.81 -6.57
CA SER A 10 6.92 -9.25 -5.20
C SER A 10 7.14 -10.33 -4.16
N VAL A 11 6.51 -11.50 -4.32
CA VAL A 11 6.74 -12.67 -3.45
C VAL A 11 8.19 -13.12 -3.56
N LEU A 12 8.72 -13.25 -4.79
CA LEU A 12 10.12 -13.60 -5.00
C LEU A 12 11.07 -12.55 -4.40
N SER A 13 10.77 -11.27 -4.58
CA SER A 13 11.55 -10.15 -4.02
C SER A 13 11.53 -10.15 -2.49
N ALA A 14 10.39 -10.42 -1.87
CA ALA A 14 10.26 -10.55 -0.42
C ALA A 14 11.07 -11.75 0.10
N VAL A 15 10.98 -12.91 -0.55
CA VAL A 15 11.77 -14.10 -0.18
C VAL A 15 13.27 -13.85 -0.33
N VAL A 16 13.71 -13.22 -1.41
CA VAL A 16 15.12 -12.83 -1.63
C VAL A 16 15.57 -11.83 -0.57
N ALA A 17 14.71 -10.87 -0.22
CA ALA A 17 15.04 -9.86 0.78
C ALA A 17 15.14 -10.46 2.20
N LEU A 18 14.23 -11.37 2.56
CA LEU A 18 14.25 -12.10 3.83
C LEU A 18 15.50 -12.98 3.97
N LYS A 19 15.86 -13.72 2.92
CA LYS A 19 17.12 -14.48 2.89
C LYS A 19 18.36 -13.57 2.90
N GLY A 20 18.23 -12.38 2.32
CA GLY A 20 19.24 -11.34 2.29
C GLY A 20 19.54 -10.69 3.65
N LEU A 21 18.58 -10.67 4.58
CA LEU A 21 18.77 -10.14 5.93
C LEU A 21 19.83 -10.94 6.70
N ALA A 22 19.77 -12.28 6.63
CA ALA A 22 20.73 -13.16 7.31
C ALA A 22 22.16 -13.08 6.74
N THR A 23 22.31 -12.65 5.48
CA THR A 23 23.59 -12.63 4.75
C THR A 23 24.19 -11.23 4.60
N GLY A 24 23.59 -10.21 5.23
CA GLY A 24 24.07 -8.83 5.11
C GLY A 24 23.83 -8.19 3.74
N ALA A 25 22.95 -8.76 2.92
CA ALA A 25 22.65 -8.29 1.56
C ALA A 25 22.01 -6.90 1.52
N TRP A 26 21.54 -6.37 2.66
CA TRP A 26 21.06 -4.99 2.82
C TRP A 26 22.09 -3.93 2.38
N ARG A 27 23.39 -4.28 2.35
CA ARG A 27 24.45 -3.40 1.81
C ARG A 27 24.44 -3.29 0.28
N ARG A 28 23.68 -4.13 -0.44
CA ARG A 28 23.60 -4.13 -1.91
C ARG A 28 22.40 -3.28 -2.38
N PRO A 29 22.56 -2.42 -3.40
CA PRO A 29 21.48 -1.55 -3.90
C PRO A 29 20.31 -2.36 -4.45
N ARG A 30 20.57 -3.54 -5.03
CA ARG A 30 19.52 -4.44 -5.54
C ARG A 30 18.54 -4.86 -4.44
N TRP A 31 19.00 -5.05 -3.21
CA TRP A 31 18.14 -5.43 -2.08
C TRP A 31 17.10 -4.35 -1.77
N TRP A 32 17.52 -3.07 -1.76
CA TRP A 32 16.61 -1.93 -1.55
C TRP A 32 15.57 -1.78 -2.67
N VAL A 33 15.94 -2.07 -3.92
CA VAL A 33 15.00 -2.08 -5.05
C VAL A 33 13.94 -3.18 -4.89
N HIS A 34 14.36 -4.39 -4.53
CA HIS A 34 13.44 -5.51 -4.28
C HIS A 34 12.48 -5.22 -3.12
N MET A 35 12.98 -4.66 -2.01
CA MET A 35 12.16 -4.25 -0.87
C MET A 35 11.16 -3.15 -1.24
N THR A 36 11.61 -2.12 -1.95
CA THR A 36 10.74 -1.03 -2.42
C THR A 36 9.61 -1.58 -3.29
N SER A 37 9.94 -2.44 -4.27
CA SER A 37 8.95 -3.06 -5.15
C SER A 37 7.92 -3.89 -4.38
N ALA A 38 8.36 -4.71 -3.42
CA ALA A 38 7.48 -5.57 -2.64
C ALA A 38 6.57 -4.75 -1.70
N LEU A 39 7.13 -3.75 -1.01
CA LEU A 39 6.38 -2.88 -0.09
C LEU A 39 5.34 -2.03 -0.83
N LEU A 40 5.71 -1.47 -1.98
CA LEU A 40 4.80 -0.70 -2.83
C LEU A 40 3.64 -1.58 -3.33
N PHE A 41 3.93 -2.83 -3.72
CA PHE A 41 2.91 -3.75 -4.17
C PHE A 41 1.91 -4.10 -3.06
N LEU A 42 2.40 -4.39 -1.84
CA LEU A 42 1.55 -4.63 -0.68
C LEU A 42 0.72 -3.38 -0.32
N ALA A 43 1.33 -2.19 -0.38
CA ALA A 43 0.62 -0.94 -0.13
C ALA A 43 -0.52 -0.74 -1.14
N ALA A 44 -0.27 -1.01 -2.41
CA ALA A 44 -1.27 -0.93 -3.48
C ALA A 44 -2.41 -1.93 -3.27
N LEU A 45 -2.13 -3.17 -2.86
CA LEU A 45 -3.16 -4.16 -2.56
C LEU A 45 -4.01 -3.76 -1.35
N ALA A 46 -3.39 -3.29 -0.26
CA ALA A 46 -4.10 -2.81 0.92
C ALA A 46 -4.97 -1.59 0.59
N TRP A 47 -4.44 -0.66 -0.19
CA TRP A 47 -5.17 0.52 -0.66
C TRP A 47 -6.34 0.12 -1.55
N LEU A 48 -6.14 -0.78 -2.52
CA LEU A 48 -7.20 -1.26 -3.41
C LEU A 48 -8.31 -1.99 -2.63
N ARG A 49 -7.94 -2.76 -1.60
CA ARG A 49 -8.92 -3.42 -0.71
C ARG A 49 -9.80 -2.42 0.04
N GLY A 50 -9.25 -1.28 0.44
CA GLY A 50 -10.01 -0.18 1.05
C GLY A 50 -10.85 0.58 0.02
N ALA A 51 -10.28 0.90 -1.15
CA ALA A 51 -10.95 1.65 -2.21
C ALA A 51 -12.17 0.89 -2.74
N LEU A 52 -12.06 -0.43 -2.85
CA LEU A 52 -13.15 -1.31 -3.29
C LEU A 52 -14.08 -1.75 -2.15
N ALA A 53 -13.89 -1.27 -0.91
CA ALA A 53 -14.71 -1.70 0.23
C ALA A 53 -16.20 -1.33 0.09
N GLY A 54 -16.54 -0.33 -0.74
CA GLY A 54 -17.93 0.03 -1.02
C GLY A 54 -18.62 -0.77 -2.11
N GLY A 55 -17.88 -1.63 -2.82
CA GLY A 55 -18.40 -2.38 -3.96
C GLY A 55 -18.94 -1.49 -5.09
N LEU A 56 -19.67 -2.12 -6.02
CA LEU A 56 -20.38 -1.45 -7.12
C LEU A 56 -21.65 -0.74 -6.67
N ASP A 57 -22.23 -1.16 -5.54
CA ASP A 57 -23.50 -0.66 -5.04
C ASP A 57 -23.48 -0.62 -3.51
N THR A 58 -23.03 0.51 -2.98
CA THR A 58 -22.74 0.67 -1.56
C THR A 58 -23.99 0.58 -0.70
N GLU A 59 -25.15 1.04 -1.21
CA GLU A 59 -26.43 0.92 -0.52
C GLU A 59 -26.79 -0.54 -0.28
N LYS A 60 -26.64 -1.40 -1.30
CA LYS A 60 -26.90 -2.83 -1.17
C LYS A 60 -25.93 -3.48 -0.19
N LEU A 61 -24.65 -3.11 -0.22
CA LEU A 61 -23.66 -3.67 0.70
C LEU A 61 -23.96 -3.30 2.16
N CYS A 62 -24.32 -2.04 2.43
CA CYS A 62 -24.72 -1.58 3.76
C CYS A 62 -25.96 -2.31 4.27
N ARG A 63 -27.01 -2.38 3.44
CA ARG A 63 -28.31 -2.94 3.84
C ARG A 63 -28.29 -4.47 3.96
N PHE A 64 -27.62 -5.17 3.03
CA PHE A 64 -27.69 -6.63 2.93
C PHE A 64 -26.48 -7.35 3.54
N SER A 65 -25.26 -6.80 3.44
CA SER A 65 -24.06 -7.49 3.96
C SER A 65 -23.74 -7.11 5.40
N HIS A 66 -23.99 -5.86 5.79
CA HIS A 66 -23.67 -5.35 7.12
C HIS A 66 -24.90 -5.03 7.98
N HIS A 67 -26.11 -5.32 7.49
CA HIS A 67 -27.39 -5.08 8.16
C HIS A 67 -27.50 -3.69 8.81
N THR A 68 -26.89 -2.68 8.19
CA THR A 68 -26.83 -1.31 8.71
C THR A 68 -27.71 -0.39 7.89
N VAL A 69 -28.26 0.64 8.56
CA VAL A 69 -29.07 1.66 7.88
C VAL A 69 -28.14 2.52 7.03
N TYR A 70 -28.42 2.51 5.72
CA TYR A 70 -27.81 3.41 4.77
C TYR A 70 -28.44 4.81 4.92
N ASP A 71 -27.63 5.81 5.22
CA ASP A 71 -28.06 7.21 5.33
C ASP A 71 -27.67 7.99 4.05
N PRO A 72 -28.60 8.15 3.09
CA PRO A 72 -28.32 8.89 1.87
C PRO A 72 -28.05 10.38 2.15
N ALA A 73 -28.71 10.97 3.15
CA ALA A 73 -28.54 12.38 3.50
C ALA A 73 -27.14 12.65 4.09
N TYR A 74 -26.56 11.69 4.81
CA TYR A 74 -25.16 11.78 5.25
C TYR A 74 -24.21 11.82 4.04
N ARG A 75 -24.42 10.97 3.03
CA ARG A 75 -23.57 10.89 1.84
C ARG A 75 -23.67 12.13 0.96
N GLU A 76 -24.87 12.69 0.81
CA GLU A 76 -25.10 13.95 0.09
C GLU A 76 -24.40 15.13 0.75
N ARG A 77 -24.30 15.15 2.09
CA ARG A 77 -23.55 16.17 2.83
C ARG A 77 -22.03 15.97 2.75
N HIS A 78 -21.57 14.75 2.47
CA HIS A 78 -20.15 14.39 2.42
C HIS A 78 -19.76 13.77 1.06
N PRO A 79 -20.00 14.45 -0.07
CA PRO A 79 -19.76 13.88 -1.39
C PRO A 79 -18.27 13.67 -1.66
N GLN A 80 -17.38 14.33 -0.90
CA GLN A 80 -15.93 14.26 -1.03
C GLN A 80 -15.31 13.08 -0.25
N GLU A 81 -15.99 12.53 0.75
CA GLU A 81 -15.45 11.44 1.58
C GLU A 81 -15.04 10.19 0.77
N PRO A 82 -15.82 9.72 -0.23
CA PRO A 82 -15.46 8.55 -1.03
C PRO A 82 -14.24 8.75 -1.94
N TRP A 83 -13.93 9.99 -2.32
CA TRP A 83 -12.82 10.32 -3.24
C TRP A 83 -11.51 10.60 -2.51
N ARG A 84 -11.53 10.59 -1.18
CA ARG A 84 -10.36 10.88 -0.36
C ARG A 84 -9.35 9.73 -0.48
N LEU A 85 -8.15 10.07 -0.96
CA LEU A 85 -7.09 9.08 -1.19
C LEU A 85 -6.54 8.46 0.10
N PHE A 86 -6.55 9.21 1.21
CA PHE A 86 -6.20 8.74 2.55
C PHE A 86 -6.67 9.73 3.65
N PRO A 87 -7.06 9.25 4.84
CA PRO A 87 -7.46 7.88 5.16
C PRO A 87 -8.70 7.46 4.35
N LEU A 88 -8.71 6.21 3.90
CA LEU A 88 -9.81 5.67 3.11
C LEU A 88 -11.03 5.51 4.02
N HIS A 89 -12.16 6.01 3.54
CA HIS A 89 -13.44 5.94 4.21
C HIS A 89 -14.52 5.59 3.19
N ASN A 90 -15.43 4.71 3.57
CA ASN A 90 -16.63 4.46 2.80
C ASN A 90 -17.78 4.19 3.78
N ARG A 91 -18.36 5.28 4.28
CA ARG A 91 -19.34 5.23 5.35
C ARG A 91 -20.74 4.88 4.83
N CYS A 92 -21.41 3.98 5.55
CA CYS A 92 -22.85 3.74 5.39
C CYS A 92 -23.67 4.80 6.13
N ASN A 93 -23.16 5.26 7.26
CA ASN A 93 -23.71 6.31 8.12
C ASN A 93 -22.58 6.90 8.99
N ALA A 94 -22.88 7.89 9.83
CA ALA A 94 -21.88 8.56 10.67
C ALA A 94 -21.06 7.62 11.58
N SER A 95 -21.61 6.44 11.93
CA SER A 95 -21.01 5.49 12.88
C SER A 95 -20.39 4.24 12.24
N HIS A 96 -20.69 3.95 10.97
CA HIS A 96 -20.28 2.70 10.33
C HIS A 96 -19.52 2.95 9.03
N ASP A 97 -18.27 2.50 9.02
CA ASP A 97 -17.38 2.52 7.86
C ASP A 97 -17.21 1.10 7.31
N LEU A 98 -17.38 0.96 5.99
CA LEU A 98 -17.14 -0.30 5.28
C LEU A 98 -15.65 -0.61 5.16
N VAL A 99 -14.78 0.39 5.27
CA VAL A 99 -13.34 0.20 5.25
C VAL A 99 -12.91 -0.45 6.57
N PRO A 100 -12.31 -1.66 6.54
CA PRO A 100 -11.88 -2.32 7.75
C PRO A 100 -10.85 -1.47 8.51
N ALA A 101 -10.95 -1.45 9.85
CA ALA A 101 -10.11 -0.61 10.71
C ALA A 101 -8.59 -0.85 10.56
N TRP A 102 -8.17 -2.02 10.06
CA TRP A 102 -6.76 -2.34 9.82
C TRP A 102 -6.20 -1.74 8.53
N VAL A 103 -7.04 -1.41 7.53
CA VAL A 103 -6.56 -0.97 6.21
C VAL A 103 -5.77 0.33 6.29
N ASN A 104 -6.30 1.36 6.95
CA ASN A 104 -5.65 2.67 7.08
C ASN A 104 -4.28 2.58 7.81
N PRO A 105 -4.17 1.93 8.99
CA PRO A 105 -2.87 1.71 9.63
C PRO A 105 -1.91 0.92 8.74
N THR A 106 -2.37 -0.15 8.08
CA THR A 106 -1.51 -0.96 7.19
C THR A 106 -0.99 -0.16 6.01
N VAL A 107 -1.83 0.62 5.33
CA VAL A 107 -1.41 1.49 4.22
C VAL A 107 -0.41 2.54 4.72
N GLY A 108 -0.66 3.16 5.87
CA GLY A 108 0.26 4.13 6.47
C GLY A 108 1.64 3.54 6.77
N ILE A 109 1.70 2.39 7.44
CA ILE A 109 2.96 1.70 7.76
C ILE A 109 3.70 1.30 6.49
N LEU A 110 3.00 0.71 5.51
CA LEU A 110 3.62 0.28 4.25
C LEU A 110 4.14 1.47 3.44
N ALA A 111 3.44 2.60 3.44
CA ALA A 111 3.91 3.82 2.79
C ALA A 111 5.22 4.33 3.42
N VAL A 112 5.29 4.40 4.75
CA VAL A 112 6.50 4.79 5.49
C VAL A 112 7.66 3.83 5.19
N CYS A 113 7.42 2.52 5.24
CA CYS A 113 8.43 1.52 4.91
C CYS A 113 8.91 1.64 3.46
N THR A 114 7.99 1.91 2.52
CA THR A 114 8.33 2.12 1.10
C THR A 114 9.21 3.34 0.92
N LEU A 115 8.90 4.46 1.60
CA LEU A 115 9.72 5.67 1.58
C LEU A 115 11.11 5.43 2.16
N ALA A 116 11.22 4.70 3.27
CA ALA A 116 12.50 4.33 3.85
C ALA A 116 13.34 3.47 2.88
N ALA A 117 12.72 2.50 2.21
CA ALA A 117 13.39 1.65 1.23
C ALA A 117 13.83 2.43 -0.03
N LEU A 118 13.01 3.40 -0.47
CA LEU A 118 13.36 4.33 -1.55
C LEU A 118 14.58 5.18 -1.18
N CYS A 119 14.60 5.77 0.01
CA CYS A 119 15.75 6.52 0.51
C CYS A 119 17.01 5.64 0.55
N GLY A 120 16.92 4.40 1.04
CA GLY A 120 18.02 3.44 1.02
C GLY A 120 18.52 3.11 -0.39
N THR A 121 17.61 3.04 -1.38
CA THR A 121 17.94 2.85 -2.79
C THR A 121 18.73 4.04 -3.35
N VAL A 122 18.20 5.26 -3.19
CA VAL A 122 18.83 6.49 -3.68
C VAL A 122 20.20 6.70 -3.03
N TRP A 123 20.29 6.49 -1.71
CA TRP A 123 21.56 6.56 -0.98
C TRP A 123 22.59 5.55 -1.51
N SER A 124 22.19 4.30 -1.70
CA SER A 124 23.08 3.26 -2.21
C SER A 124 23.58 3.54 -3.62
N LEU A 125 22.76 4.14 -4.48
CA LEU A 125 23.13 4.52 -5.83
C LEU A 125 24.07 5.74 -5.86
N THR A 126 23.80 6.76 -5.04
CA THR A 126 24.63 7.98 -4.96
C THR A 126 26.03 7.69 -4.39
N VAL A 127 26.13 6.87 -3.33
CA VAL A 127 27.43 6.45 -2.78
C VAL A 127 28.25 5.66 -3.81
N ARG A 128 27.61 4.81 -4.62
CA ARG A 128 28.29 4.06 -5.68
C ARG A 128 28.79 4.96 -6.81
N ARG A 129 27.99 5.93 -7.25
CA ARG A 129 28.40 6.92 -8.25
C ARG A 129 29.63 7.69 -7.80
N LYS A 130 29.60 8.24 -6.58
CA LYS A 130 30.75 8.97 -6.00
C LYS A 130 32.03 8.13 -5.96
N ARG A 131 31.94 6.84 -5.61
CA ARG A 131 33.11 5.94 -5.62
C ARG A 131 33.68 5.72 -7.03
N HIS A 132 32.84 5.60 -8.04
CA HIS A 132 33.27 5.38 -9.42
C HIS A 132 33.97 6.64 -9.99
N ASP A 133 33.44 7.82 -9.70
CA ASP A 133 34.00 9.09 -10.18
C ASP A 133 35.34 9.44 -9.53
N GLY A 134 35.58 9.06 -8.27
CA GLY A 134 36.85 9.29 -7.58
C GLY A 134 37.97 8.28 -7.89
N THR A 135 37.70 7.26 -8.70
CA THR A 135 38.70 6.26 -9.16
C THR A 135 39.17 6.49 -10.60
N ARG A 136 38.64 7.49 -11.30
CA ARG A 136 39.16 7.99 -12.58
C ARG A 136 40.10 9.16 -12.35
#